data_AF-A0AAD6Z6S1-F1
#
_entry.id   AF-A0AAD6Z6S1-F1
#
_cell.length_a   1.000
_cell.length_b   1.000
_cell.length_c   1.000
_cell.angle_alpha   90.00
_cell.angle_beta   90.00
_cell.angle_gamma   90.00
#
_symmetry.space_group_name_H-M   'P 1'
#
loop_
_entity.id
_entity.type
_entity.pdbx_description
1 polymer ?
#
loop_
_entity_poly.entity_id
_entity_poly.type
_entity_poly.pdbx_seq_one_letter_code
_entity_poly.pdbx_strand_id
1 'polypeptide(L)'
;MGHIESQHSHINLDESAAIFLYTCVTGIAIDHVAEHFQHSYSTISENFRKILDILSGDEFYSKYVRLPEADAPPPAAIRCSRKWWPYFLNVLAAIDGTHINCSPSAEDLHTARNCK
;
A
#
# COMPACT_ATOMS: atom_id res chain seq x y z
N MET A 1 -11.86 -34.84 -19.18
CA MET A 1 -11.92 -33.43 -19.61
C MET A 1 -13.01 -32.77 -18.77
N GLY A 2 -12.68 -32.34 -17.55
CA GLY A 2 -13.64 -31.73 -16.64
C GLY A 2 -13.78 -30.25 -16.98
N HIS A 3 -14.95 -29.84 -17.44
CA HIS A 3 -15.32 -28.43 -17.51
C HIS A 3 -15.36 -27.89 -16.09
N ILE A 4 -14.37 -27.09 -15.71
CA ILE A 4 -14.47 -26.20 -14.56
C ILE A 4 -15.19 -24.97 -15.09
N GLU A 5 -16.52 -24.97 -14.98
CA GLU A 5 -17.28 -23.74 -15.09
C GLU A 5 -16.80 -22.81 -13.98
N SER A 6 -16.12 -21.73 -14.36
CA SER A 6 -15.76 -20.66 -13.46
C SER A 6 -17.05 -20.06 -12.89
N GLN A 7 -17.46 -20.53 -11.72
CA GLN A 7 -18.50 -19.89 -10.93
C GLN A 7 -18.02 -18.48 -10.62
N HIS A 8 -18.51 -17.49 -11.37
CA HIS A 8 -18.37 -16.09 -11.01
C HIS A 8 -19.19 -15.84 -9.74
N SER A 9 -18.64 -16.21 -8.59
CA SER A 9 -19.14 -15.76 -7.30
C SER A 9 -19.07 -14.23 -7.29
N HIS A 10 -20.23 -13.59 -7.23
CA HIS A 10 -20.32 -12.14 -7.20
C HIS A 10 -19.86 -11.65 -5.82
N ILE A 11 -18.58 -11.34 -5.68
CA ILE A 11 -18.02 -10.76 -4.45
C ILE A 11 -18.72 -9.43 -4.18
N ASN A 12 -19.23 -9.25 -2.96
CA ASN A 12 -19.85 -7.99 -2.55
C ASN A 12 -18.80 -6.91 -2.23
N LEU A 13 -19.21 -5.66 -2.08
CA LEU A 13 -18.27 -4.55 -1.85
C LEU A 13 -17.51 -4.71 -0.52
N ASP A 14 -18.19 -5.15 0.54
CA ASP A 14 -17.59 -5.31 1.88
C ASP A 14 -16.49 -6.37 1.88
N GLU A 15 -16.76 -7.51 1.24
CA GLU A 15 -15.81 -8.59 1.06
C GLU A 15 -14.64 -8.16 0.17
N SER A 16 -14.90 -7.37 -0.87
CA SER A 16 -13.84 -6.83 -1.72
C SER A 16 -12.91 -5.90 -0.93
N ALA A 17 -13.47 -5.00 -0.13
CA ALA A 17 -12.71 -4.12 0.74
C ALA A 17 -11.94 -4.93 1.81
N ALA A 18 -12.55 -5.98 2.37
CA ALA A 18 -11.90 -6.86 3.34
C ALA A 18 -10.71 -7.61 2.73
N ILE A 19 -10.85 -8.17 1.52
CA ILE A 19 -9.75 -8.84 0.79
C ILE A 19 -8.60 -7.87 0.58
N PHE A 20 -8.88 -6.65 0.10
CA PHE A 20 -7.87 -5.63 -0.14
C PHE A 20 -7.13 -5.25 1.14
N LEU A 21 -7.87 -4.87 2.20
CA LEU A 21 -7.29 -4.45 3.47
C LEU A 21 -6.51 -5.58 4.15
N TYR A 22 -7.05 -6.80 4.15
CA TYR A 22 -6.37 -7.97 4.71
C TYR A 22 -5.05 -8.23 4.00
N THR A 23 -5.03 -8.16 2.67
CA THR A 23 -3.81 -8.31 1.87
C THR A 23 -2.78 -7.23 2.20
N CYS A 24 -3.20 -5.95 2.25
CA CYS A 24 -2.32 -4.83 2.56
C CYS A 24 -1.74 -4.87 3.98
N VAL A 25 -2.54 -5.25 4.98
CA VAL A 25 -2.12 -5.25 6.39
C VAL A 25 -1.22 -6.43 6.71
N THR A 26 -1.53 -7.61 6.19
CA THR A 26 -0.81 -8.84 6.55
C THR A 26 0.44 -9.07 5.70
N GLY A 27 0.45 -8.62 4.44
CA GLY A 27 1.55 -8.87 3.50
C GLY A 27 1.86 -10.35 3.28
N ILE A 28 0.92 -11.24 3.60
CA ILE A 28 1.09 -12.69 3.44
C ILE A 28 0.93 -13.08 1.98
N ALA A 29 1.37 -14.30 1.66
CA ALA A 29 1.26 -14.82 0.32
C ALA A 29 -0.22 -15.02 -0.10
N ILE A 30 -0.49 -14.84 -1.40
CA ILE A 30 -1.84 -14.83 -1.97
C ILE A 30 -2.59 -16.16 -1.77
N ASP A 31 -1.84 -17.25 -1.59
CA ASP A 31 -2.37 -18.58 -1.28
C ASP A 31 -3.14 -18.59 0.04
N HIS A 32 -2.55 -18.00 1.08
CA HIS A 32 -3.18 -17.89 2.40
C HIS A 32 -4.38 -16.94 2.38
N VAL A 33 -4.36 -15.90 1.55
CA VAL A 33 -5.50 -14.99 1.38
C VAL A 33 -6.66 -15.72 0.70
N ALA A 34 -6.38 -16.44 -0.38
CA ALA A 34 -7.38 -17.23 -1.10
C ALA A 34 -8.00 -18.32 -0.23
N GLU A 35 -7.21 -19.00 0.60
CA GLU A 35 -7.71 -19.95 1.58
C GLU A 35 -8.59 -19.25 2.63
N HIS A 36 -8.19 -18.09 3.16
CA HIS A 36 -8.97 -17.39 4.17
C HIS A 36 -10.38 -17.00 3.69
N PHE A 37 -10.46 -16.45 2.48
CA PHE A 37 -11.73 -16.01 1.89
C PHE A 37 -12.44 -17.07 1.04
N GLN A 38 -11.87 -18.28 0.94
CA GLN A 38 -12.43 -19.40 0.16
C GLN A 38 -12.70 -19.04 -1.32
N HIS A 39 -11.79 -18.29 -1.92
CA HIS A 39 -11.85 -17.88 -3.33
C HIS A 39 -10.66 -18.40 -4.12
N SER A 40 -10.75 -18.37 -5.45
CA SER A 40 -9.61 -18.69 -6.31
C SER A 40 -8.53 -17.61 -6.28
N TYR A 41 -7.29 -17.96 -6.60
CA TYR A 41 -6.19 -16.98 -6.74
C TYR A 41 -6.51 -15.88 -7.77
N SER A 42 -7.18 -16.23 -8.88
CA SER A 42 -7.62 -15.26 -9.90
C SER A 42 -8.59 -14.27 -9.29
N THR A 43 -9.60 -14.78 -8.57
CA THR A 43 -10.62 -13.98 -7.91
C THR A 43 -10.00 -12.99 -6.90
N ILE A 44 -9.08 -13.45 -6.05
CA ILE A 44 -8.37 -12.58 -5.10
C ILE A 44 -7.56 -11.51 -5.84
N SER A 45 -6.78 -11.91 -6.84
CA SER A 45 -5.93 -10.99 -7.62
C SER A 45 -6.75 -9.92 -8.35
N GLU A 46 -7.84 -10.33 -9.00
CA GLU A 46 -8.75 -9.43 -9.70
C GLU A 46 -9.44 -8.48 -8.72
N ASN A 47 -9.88 -8.98 -7.57
CA ASN A 47 -10.53 -8.16 -6.56
C ASN A 47 -9.58 -7.10 -5.99
N PHE A 48 -8.38 -7.54 -5.59
CA PHE A 48 -7.33 -6.66 -5.11
C PHE A 48 -7.01 -5.56 -6.13
N ARG A 49 -6.86 -5.92 -7.41
CA ARG A 49 -6.60 -4.96 -8.49
C ARG A 49 -7.75 -3.97 -8.64
N LYS A 50 -9.01 -4.44 -8.67
CA LYS A 50 -10.18 -3.58 -8.80
C LYS A 50 -10.24 -2.52 -7.69
N ILE A 51 -10.06 -2.92 -6.44
CA ILE A 51 -10.07 -1.97 -5.31
C ILE A 51 -8.88 -1.02 -5.37
N LEU A 52 -7.68 -1.53 -5.71
CA LEU A 52 -6.50 -0.69 -5.90
C LEU A 52 -6.74 0.40 -6.96
N ASP A 53 -7.29 0.04 -8.11
CA ASP A 53 -7.53 0.96 -9.22
C ASP A 53 -8.59 2.01 -8.84
N ILE A 54 -9.62 1.64 -8.06
CA ILE A 54 -10.61 2.60 -7.54
C ILE A 54 -9.97 3.58 -6.56
N LEU A 55 -9.17 3.09 -5.60
CA LEU A 55 -8.56 3.92 -4.56
C LEU A 55 -7.44 4.83 -5.09
N SER A 56 -6.71 4.36 -6.10
CA SER A 56 -5.67 5.15 -6.79
C SER A 56 -6.22 6.00 -7.94
N GLY A 57 -7.48 5.80 -8.31
CA GLY A 57 -8.17 6.59 -9.33
C GLY A 57 -8.40 8.04 -8.87
N ASP A 58 -8.48 8.94 -9.85
CA ASP A 58 -8.56 10.38 -9.63
C ASP A 58 -9.74 10.77 -8.72
N GLU A 59 -10.92 10.18 -8.91
CA GLU A 59 -12.13 10.50 -8.15
C GLU A 59 -11.98 10.23 -6.64
N PHE A 60 -11.26 9.17 -6.28
CA PHE A 60 -11.01 8.83 -4.88
C PHE A 60 -9.76 9.55 -4.36
N TYR A 61 -8.64 9.40 -5.07
CA TYR A 61 -7.34 9.89 -4.63
C TYR A 61 -7.36 11.40 -4.42
N SER A 62 -7.82 12.18 -5.40
CA SER A 62 -7.83 13.65 -5.31
C SER A 62 -8.79 14.18 -4.24
N LYS A 63 -9.85 13.41 -3.93
CA LYS A 63 -10.86 13.79 -2.95
C LYS A 63 -10.42 13.53 -1.51
N TYR A 64 -9.73 12.41 -1.27
CA TYR A 64 -9.41 11.94 0.08
C TYR A 64 -7.94 12.06 0.45
N VAL A 65 -7.01 12.07 -0.52
CA VAL A 65 -5.57 12.21 -0.27
C VAL A 65 -5.16 13.65 -0.48
N ARG A 66 -4.65 14.28 0.58
CA ARG A 66 -4.12 15.65 0.56
C ARG A 66 -2.67 15.61 0.99
N LEU A 67 -1.77 15.85 0.04
CA LEU A 67 -0.36 16.01 0.35
C LEU A 67 -0.13 17.38 1.00
N PRO A 68 0.80 17.49 1.95
CA PRO A 68 1.24 18.79 2.44
C PRO A 68 1.93 19.58 1.32
N GLU A 69 1.90 20.91 1.45
CA GLU A 69 2.64 21.80 0.55
C GLU A 69 4.15 21.52 0.64
N ALA A 70 4.89 21.81 -0.44
CA ALA A 70 6.32 21.48 -0.53
C ALA A 70 7.19 22.20 0.53
N ASP A 71 6.70 23.31 1.07
CA ASP A 71 7.34 24.12 2.11
C ASP A 71 6.67 23.94 3.49
N ALA A 72 5.68 23.05 3.60
CA ALA A 72 5.00 22.79 4.86
C ALA A 72 6.01 22.24 5.89
N PRO A 73 6.15 22.88 7.07
CA PRO A 73 7.11 22.43 8.05
C PRO A 73 6.68 21.08 8.65
N PRO A 74 7.62 20.17 8.97
CA PRO A 74 7.31 18.96 9.70
C PRO A 74 6.62 19.26 11.04
N PRO A 75 5.77 18.35 11.55
CA PRO A 75 5.10 18.51 12.84
C PRO A 75 6.06 18.93 13.97
N ALA A 76 5.59 19.80 14.87
CA ALA A 76 6.42 20.34 15.95
C ALA A 76 7.09 19.27 16.82
N ALA A 77 6.44 18.12 17.01
CA ALA A 77 7.00 16.98 17.74
C ALA A 77 8.31 16.45 17.13
N ILE A 78 8.44 16.49 15.79
CA ILE A 78 9.67 16.10 15.07
C ILE A 78 10.66 17.26 15.09
N ARG A 79 10.20 18.47 14.74
CA ARG A 79 11.05 19.67 14.63
C ARG A 79 11.72 20.08 15.95
N CYS A 80 11.02 19.95 17.08
CA CYS A 80 11.53 20.32 18.39
C CYS A 80 12.36 19.21 19.04
N SER A 81 12.44 18.02 18.42
CA SER A 81 13.14 16.89 19.02
C SER A 81 14.56 16.74 18.47
N ARG A 82 15.55 16.96 19.33
CA ARG A 82 16.97 16.82 18.98
C ARG A 82 17.36 15.43 18.47
N LYS A 83 16.62 14.40 18.89
CA LYS A 83 16.83 13.01 18.44
C LYS A 83 16.33 12.79 17.01
N TRP A 84 15.25 13.44 16.61
CA TRP A 84 14.56 13.15 15.34
C TRP A 84 14.93 14.15 14.25
N TRP A 85 15.09 15.44 14.61
CA TRP A 85 15.35 16.51 13.67
C TRP A 85 16.49 16.26 12.66
N PRO A 86 17.63 15.65 13.05
CA PRO A 86 18.70 15.36 12.08
C PRO A 86 18.26 14.45 10.92
N TYR A 87 17.31 13.54 11.15
CA TYR A 87 16.84 12.56 10.16
C TYR A 87 15.66 13.05 9.31
N PHE A 88 14.90 14.02 9.82
CA PHE A 88 13.70 14.54 9.17
C PHE A 88 13.90 15.96 8.61
N LEU A 89 15.15 16.43 8.56
CA LEU A 89 15.50 17.70 7.93
C LEU A 89 15.18 17.59 6.43
N ASN A 90 14.31 18.46 5.92
CA ASN A 90 13.80 18.47 4.55
C ASN A 90 12.84 17.31 4.16
N VAL A 91 12.27 16.58 5.13
CA VAL A 91 11.20 15.63 4.82
C VAL A 91 9.89 16.37 4.55
N LEU A 92 9.28 16.08 3.39
CA LEU A 92 7.97 16.63 3.00
C LEU A 92 6.81 15.98 3.78
N ALA A 93 6.82 14.66 3.87
CA ALA A 93 5.87 13.86 4.62
C ALA A 93 6.44 12.45 4.86
N ALA A 94 5.93 11.78 5.89
CA ALA A 94 6.05 10.32 6.03
C ALA A 94 4.65 9.72 5.88
N ILE A 95 4.49 8.73 4.99
CA ILE A 95 3.18 8.16 4.65
C ILE A 95 2.62 7.30 5.81
N ASP A 96 3.48 6.56 6.49
CA ASP A 96 3.30 5.84 7.75
C ASP A 96 4.69 5.22 8.01
N GLY A 97 5.04 4.88 9.25
CA GLY A 97 6.28 4.18 9.60
C GLY A 97 6.38 2.75 9.06
N THR A 98 5.69 2.42 7.97
CA THR A 98 5.83 1.14 7.27
C THR A 98 7.15 1.14 6.49
N HIS A 99 8.18 0.53 7.07
CA HIS A 99 9.45 0.32 6.40
C HIS A 99 9.29 -0.80 5.35
N ILE A 100 8.93 -0.43 4.12
CA ILE A 100 8.92 -1.38 3.00
C ILE A 100 10.36 -1.75 2.69
N ASN A 101 10.72 -3.03 2.81
CA ASN A 101 12.03 -3.51 2.40
C ASN A 101 12.21 -3.27 0.90
N CYS A 102 13.02 -2.28 0.57
CA CYS A 102 13.44 -1.96 -0.79
C CYS A 102 14.80 -2.62 -1.04
N SER A 103 14.87 -3.51 -2.04
CA SER A 103 16.11 -4.00 -2.62
C SER A 103 16.26 -3.38 -4.00
N PRO A 104 16.72 -2.12 -4.09
CA PRO A 104 16.86 -1.42 -5.35
C PRO A 104 17.91 -2.10 -6.23
N SER A 105 17.84 -1.83 -7.54
CA SER A 105 18.81 -2.31 -8.51
C SER A 105 20.23 -1.83 -8.16
N ALA A 106 21.25 -2.48 -8.73
CA ALA A 106 22.64 -2.08 -8.50
C ALA A 106 22.92 -0.61 -8.88
N GLU A 107 22.19 -0.08 -9.85
CA GLU A 107 22.30 1.30 -10.32
C GLU A 107 21.66 2.29 -9.33
N ASP A 108 20.55 1.92 -8.71
CA ASP A 108 19.79 2.78 -7.79
C ASP A 108 20.26 2.70 -6.33
N LEU A 109 21.14 1.73 -6.00
CA LEU A 109 21.69 1.53 -4.66
C LEU A 109 22.38 2.78 -4.10
N HIS A 110 23.02 3.58 -4.95
CA HIS A 110 23.73 4.78 -4.50
C HIS A 110 22.76 5.86 -4.02
N THR A 111 21.59 5.97 -4.65
CA THR A 111 20.55 6.97 -4.34
C THR A 111 19.65 6.53 -3.18
N ALA A 112 19.41 5.22 -3.05
CA ALA A 112 18.56 4.65 -2.00
C ALA A 112 19.28 4.50 -0.64
N ARG A 113 20.61 4.65 -0.61
CA ARG A 113 21.36 4.73 0.65
C ARG A 113 21.18 6.13 1.21
N ASN A 114 20.43 6.23 2.32
CA ASN A 114 20.50 7.39 3.21
C ASN A 114 21.99 7.71 3.48
N CYS A 115 22.48 8.76 2.86
CA CYS A 115 23.79 9.31 3.17
C CYS A 115 23.75 9.78 4.62
N LYS A 116 24.72 9.27 5.40
CA LYS A 116 24.88 9.41 6.85
C LYS A 116 24.68 10.82 7.40
#